data_AF-A0A2S6R7M9-F1
#
_entry.id   AF-A0A2S6R7M9-F1
#
_cell.length_a   1.000
_cell.length_b   1.000
_cell.length_c   1.000
_cell.angle_alpha   90.00
_cell.angle_beta   90.00
_cell.angle_gamma   90.00
#
_symmetry.space_group_name_H-M   'P 1'
#
loop_
_entity.id
_entity.type
_entity.pdbx_description
1 polymer ?
#
loop_
_entity_poly.entity_id
_entity_poly.type
_entity_poly.pdbx_seq_one_letter_code
_entity_poly.pdbx_strand_id
1 'polypeptide(L)'
;MTYPGAVHRDSGGEVRNQSLTADRLDFLFATRLLPCPYLPQKDERKIVVALADDRAGRDYERLIRAGYRRSGAIAYRPACPACRACVPVRLPIAGFNPSKSLRRVANANLDLDVRILPPTARAEHYDLFRRYQDGRHTGGEMADMDFAEYRTLVEESPVTTHVAEFRGSGARLMAACLFDEMDESLSAVYTFFDPSEAKRSLGSYMILWLAAQGREAGKSDLYLGYWIEKCAKMAYKTRFRPLEMLDRGEWRRML
;
A
#
# COMPACT_ATOMS: atom_id res chain seq x y z
N MET A 1 15.61 22.21 -0.95
CA MET A 1 14.75 22.44 0.23
C MET A 1 15.07 21.36 1.22
N THR A 2 15.81 21.74 2.25
CA THR A 2 16.49 20.88 3.21
C THR A 2 15.69 20.94 4.51
N TYR A 3 15.33 19.78 5.08
CA TYR A 3 14.72 19.67 6.40
C TYR A 3 15.83 19.33 7.44
N PRO A 4 15.81 19.90 8.66
CA PRO A 4 16.89 19.75 9.63
C PRO A 4 16.67 18.64 10.67
N GLY A 5 17.76 17.90 11.00
CA GLY A 5 18.03 17.33 12.33
C GLY A 5 17.86 15.81 12.52
N ALA A 6 18.89 15.02 12.21
CA ALA A 6 18.98 13.59 12.50
C ALA A 6 19.92 13.30 13.69
N VAL A 7 19.60 12.27 14.49
CA VAL A 7 20.41 11.77 15.60
C VAL A 7 21.09 10.46 15.18
N HIS A 8 22.42 10.39 15.35
CA HIS A 8 23.27 9.25 15.00
C HIS A 8 23.16 8.08 15.98
N ARG A 9 23.34 6.85 15.47
CA ARG A 9 24.03 5.77 16.19
C ARG A 9 24.64 4.74 15.24
N ASP A 10 25.74 4.18 15.72
CA ASP A 10 26.80 3.51 14.98
C ASP A 10 26.56 2.04 14.62
N SER A 11 27.39 1.65 13.66
CA SER A 11 27.63 0.44 12.87
C SER A 11 27.86 -0.91 13.56
N GLY A 12 27.59 -1.98 12.80
CA GLY A 12 28.48 -3.15 12.70
C GLY A 12 27.82 -4.51 12.95
N GLY A 13 27.85 -5.42 11.98
CA GLY A 13 27.58 -6.85 12.23
C GLY A 13 27.26 -7.70 11.00
N GLU A 14 28.15 -8.63 10.71
CA GLU A 14 28.27 -9.55 9.56
C GLU A 14 27.03 -10.36 9.10
N VAL A 15 27.00 -10.57 7.78
CA VAL A 15 26.07 -11.45 7.06
C VAL A 15 26.39 -12.92 7.31
N ARG A 16 25.51 -13.64 8.00
CA ARG A 16 25.52 -15.11 8.05
C ARG A 16 24.37 -15.69 7.24
N ASN A 17 24.76 -16.48 6.24
CA ASN A 17 23.90 -17.29 5.39
C ASN A 17 23.15 -18.32 6.25
N GLN A 18 21.85 -18.12 6.49
CA GLN A 18 21.01 -19.07 7.22
C GLN A 18 20.04 -19.75 6.26
N SER A 19 20.22 -21.07 6.15
CA SER A 19 19.32 -22.01 5.48
C SER A 19 17.87 -21.82 5.90
N LEU A 20 16.97 -21.84 4.92
CA LEU A 20 15.52 -21.88 5.10
C LEU A 20 15.11 -23.19 5.82
N THR A 21 15.11 -23.19 7.15
CA THR A 21 14.49 -24.25 7.94
C THR A 21 12.98 -24.08 7.91
N ALA A 22 12.31 -25.11 7.42
CA ALA A 22 10.87 -25.22 7.16
C ALA A 22 10.02 -25.32 8.44
N ASP A 23 10.10 -24.35 9.34
CA ASP A 23 9.29 -24.35 10.55
C ASP A 23 8.14 -23.34 10.47
N ARG A 24 7.01 -23.88 9.96
CA ARG A 24 5.61 -23.45 10.10
C ARG A 24 5.13 -22.22 9.32
N LEU A 25 4.67 -22.47 8.10
CA LEU A 25 3.52 -21.77 7.51
C LEU A 25 2.24 -22.42 8.07
N ASP A 26 1.83 -22.07 9.30
CA ASP A 26 0.80 -22.84 10.02
C ASP A 26 -0.57 -22.89 9.33
N PHE A 27 -0.88 -21.95 8.44
CA PHE A 27 -2.09 -21.98 7.61
C PHE A 27 -1.82 -21.41 6.21
N LEU A 28 -1.45 -22.30 5.28
CA LEU A 28 -1.42 -22.03 3.83
C LEU A 28 -2.63 -22.68 3.18
N PHE A 29 -3.53 -21.90 2.59
CA PHE A 29 -4.68 -22.45 1.87
C PHE A 29 -5.01 -21.64 0.61
N ALA A 30 -5.75 -22.26 -0.30
CA ALA A 30 -6.30 -21.59 -1.47
C ALA A 30 -7.79 -21.30 -1.24
N THR A 31 -8.23 -20.09 -1.59
CA THR A 31 -9.65 -19.74 -1.53
C THR A 31 -10.45 -20.50 -2.58
N ARG A 32 -11.78 -20.54 -2.40
CA ARG A 32 -12.70 -20.93 -3.49
C ARG A 32 -12.55 -19.95 -4.66
N LEU A 33 -12.96 -20.41 -5.84
CA LEU A 33 -13.09 -19.54 -7.01
C LEU A 33 -14.29 -18.61 -6.79
N LEU A 34 -14.05 -17.31 -6.97
CA LEU A 34 -15.06 -16.27 -6.89
C LEU A 34 -14.96 -15.38 -8.15
N PRO A 35 -16.01 -14.60 -8.49
CA PRO A 35 -15.90 -13.61 -9.56
C PRO A 35 -14.75 -12.63 -9.31
N CYS A 36 -13.96 -12.33 -10.34
CA CYS A 36 -12.86 -11.39 -10.23
C CYS A 36 -13.37 -9.96 -10.02
N PRO A 37 -12.89 -9.23 -8.99
CA PRO A 37 -13.36 -7.86 -8.73
C PRO A 37 -12.82 -6.82 -9.74
N TYR A 38 -11.83 -7.19 -10.56
CA TYR A 38 -11.15 -6.27 -11.49
C TYR A 38 -11.49 -6.49 -12.96
N LEU A 39 -11.70 -7.75 -13.37
CA LEU A 39 -11.89 -8.11 -14.76
C LEU A 39 -13.22 -8.87 -14.91
N PRO A 40 -14.20 -8.31 -15.63
CA PRO A 40 -15.46 -9.00 -15.89
C PRO A 40 -15.22 -10.36 -16.54
N GLN A 41 -16.06 -11.35 -16.20
CA GLN A 41 -16.01 -12.72 -16.74
C GLN A 41 -14.69 -13.47 -16.49
N LYS A 42 -13.91 -13.04 -15.49
CA LYS A 42 -12.76 -13.77 -14.97
C LYS A 42 -13.05 -14.21 -13.55
N ASP A 43 -12.34 -15.25 -13.12
CA ASP A 43 -12.38 -15.72 -11.73
C ASP A 43 -11.14 -15.24 -10.96
N GLU A 44 -11.34 -15.06 -9.66
CA GLU A 44 -10.30 -14.85 -8.67
C GLU A 44 -10.15 -16.10 -7.79
N ARG A 45 -8.89 -16.42 -7.50
CA ARG A 45 -8.49 -17.30 -6.40
C ARG A 45 -7.24 -16.73 -5.75
N LYS A 46 -7.16 -16.84 -4.43
CA LYS A 46 -6.01 -16.39 -3.65
C LYS A 46 -5.35 -17.57 -2.96
N ILE A 47 -4.03 -17.54 -2.84
CA ILE A 47 -3.30 -18.30 -1.83
C ILE A 47 -3.16 -17.38 -0.63
N VAL A 48 -3.50 -17.87 0.56
CA VAL A 48 -3.52 -17.12 1.81
C VAL A 48 -2.55 -17.75 2.80
N VAL A 49 -1.85 -16.89 3.54
CA VAL A 49 -0.93 -17.21 4.64
C VAL A 49 -1.33 -16.36 5.83
N ALA A 50 -1.49 -16.97 7.00
CA ALA A 50 -1.69 -16.24 8.25
C ALA A 50 -0.42 -15.50 8.68
N LEU A 51 -0.57 -14.28 9.18
CA LEU A 51 0.47 -13.50 9.83
C LEU A 51 0.14 -13.45 11.32
N ALA A 52 1.07 -13.90 12.16
CA ALA A 52 0.85 -13.97 13.60
C ALA A 52 2.15 -13.69 14.36
N ASP A 53 1.98 -13.44 15.66
CA ASP A 53 3.04 -13.29 16.64
C ASP A 53 4.01 -12.13 16.36
N ASP A 54 5.10 -12.09 17.11
CA ASP A 54 6.15 -11.07 17.04
C ASP A 54 6.98 -11.13 15.74
N ARG A 55 6.79 -12.16 14.91
CA ARG A 55 7.51 -12.36 13.64
C ARG A 55 6.77 -11.81 12.43
N ALA A 56 5.49 -11.47 12.56
CA ALA A 56 4.62 -11.08 11.46
C ALA A 56 5.20 -9.99 10.54
N GLY A 57 5.90 -8.98 11.09
CA GLY A 57 6.57 -7.95 10.29
C GLY A 57 7.66 -8.52 9.36
N ARG A 58 8.53 -9.37 9.89
CA ARG A 58 9.62 -10.02 9.12
C ARG A 58 9.08 -11.03 8.11
N ASP A 59 8.05 -11.77 8.48
CA ASP A 59 7.42 -12.73 7.56
C ASP A 59 6.69 -12.00 6.44
N TYR A 60 6.02 -10.89 6.75
CA TYR A 60 5.37 -10.07 5.73
C TYR A 60 6.37 -9.42 4.77
N GLU A 61 7.51 -8.91 5.26
CA GLU A 61 8.62 -8.40 4.42
C GLU A 61 9.08 -9.44 3.38
N ARG A 62 9.17 -10.72 3.76
CA ARG A 62 9.52 -11.82 2.84
C ARG A 62 8.40 -12.10 1.84
N LEU A 63 7.15 -12.13 2.32
CA LEU A 63 5.98 -12.43 1.50
C LEU A 63 5.70 -11.32 0.48
N ILE A 64 5.77 -10.05 0.86
CA ILE A 64 5.51 -8.92 -0.03
C ILE A 64 6.56 -8.85 -1.16
N ARG A 65 7.83 -9.20 -0.88
CA ARG A 65 8.89 -9.39 -1.88
C ARG A 65 8.55 -10.51 -2.88
N ALA A 66 7.85 -11.55 -2.44
CA ALA A 66 7.35 -12.65 -3.26
C ALA A 66 6.00 -12.36 -3.93
N GLY A 67 5.52 -11.11 -3.87
CA GLY A 67 4.31 -10.65 -4.56
C GLY A 67 3.01 -10.82 -3.77
N TYR A 68 3.08 -11.06 -2.47
CA TYR A 68 1.91 -11.05 -1.59
C TYR A 68 1.46 -9.61 -1.25
N ARG A 69 0.25 -9.50 -0.74
CA ARG A 69 -0.39 -8.30 -0.17
C ARG A 69 -0.98 -8.69 1.19
N ARG A 70 -1.12 -7.74 2.11
CA ARG A 70 -1.81 -7.96 3.39
C ARG A 70 -3.23 -7.42 3.40
N SER A 71 -4.08 -8.07 4.19
CA SER A 71 -5.39 -7.58 4.65
C SER A 71 -5.65 -8.16 6.03
N GLY A 72 -5.81 -7.34 7.06
CA GLY A 72 -5.96 -7.84 8.43
C GLY A 72 -4.77 -8.69 8.86
N ALA A 73 -5.05 -9.81 9.53
CA ALA A 73 -4.06 -10.80 9.94
C ALA A 73 -3.62 -11.80 8.85
N ILE A 74 -3.88 -11.54 7.56
CA ILE A 74 -3.50 -12.44 6.47
C ILE A 74 -2.67 -11.76 5.39
N ALA A 75 -1.73 -12.50 4.81
CA ALA A 75 -1.08 -12.19 3.55
C ALA A 75 -1.66 -13.07 2.44
N TYR A 76 -1.90 -12.52 1.25
CA TYR A 76 -2.45 -13.24 0.12
C TYR A 76 -1.75 -12.91 -1.19
N ARG A 77 -1.81 -13.83 -2.16
CA ARG A 77 -1.46 -13.56 -3.57
C ARG A 77 -2.45 -14.21 -4.54
N PRO A 78 -2.73 -13.59 -5.70
CA PRO A 78 -3.53 -14.21 -6.76
C PRO A 78 -2.92 -15.54 -7.25
N ALA A 79 -3.80 -16.53 -7.44
CA ALA A 79 -3.50 -17.87 -7.93
C ALA A 79 -4.61 -18.38 -8.88
N CYS A 80 -5.13 -17.47 -9.70
CA CYS A 80 -6.17 -17.75 -10.68
C CYS A 80 -5.69 -18.83 -11.69
N PRO A 81 -6.49 -19.86 -11.99
CA PRO A 81 -6.05 -20.96 -12.87
C PRO A 81 -5.80 -20.50 -14.32
N ALA A 82 -6.60 -19.54 -14.82
CA ALA A 82 -6.57 -19.10 -16.21
C ALA A 82 -6.19 -17.61 -16.39
N CYS A 83 -5.60 -16.97 -15.38
CA CYS A 83 -5.30 -15.54 -15.39
C CYS A 83 -4.02 -15.22 -14.61
N ARG A 84 -3.22 -14.29 -15.14
CA ARG A 84 -2.01 -13.74 -14.50
C ARG A 84 -1.98 -12.20 -14.53
N ALA A 85 -3.15 -11.58 -14.64
CA ALA A 85 -3.25 -10.14 -14.88
C ALA A 85 -2.89 -9.27 -13.66
N CYS A 86 -2.97 -9.81 -12.44
CA CYS A 86 -2.58 -9.11 -11.21
C CYS A 86 -1.07 -9.17 -11.02
N VAL A 87 -0.37 -8.12 -11.43
CA VAL A 87 1.09 -8.02 -11.36
C VAL A 87 1.49 -7.19 -10.15
N PRO A 88 2.22 -7.73 -9.15
CA PRO A 88 2.72 -6.94 -8.04
C PRO A 88 3.67 -5.85 -8.56
N VAL A 89 3.49 -4.61 -8.10
CA VAL A 89 4.40 -3.50 -8.42
C VAL A 89 4.95 -2.82 -7.16
N ARG A 90 6.19 -2.35 -7.26
CA ARG A 90 6.88 -1.54 -6.25
C ARG A 90 7.59 -0.36 -6.88
N LEU A 91 7.90 0.62 -6.07
CA LEU A 91 8.70 1.78 -6.43
C LEU A 91 10.02 1.75 -5.65
N PRO A 92 11.16 1.52 -6.30
CA PRO A 92 12.48 1.69 -5.69
C PRO A 92 12.68 3.15 -5.30
N ILE A 93 12.89 3.40 -4.01
CA ILE A 93 12.91 4.75 -3.45
C ILE A 93 14.17 5.52 -3.87
N ALA A 94 15.33 4.87 -3.87
CA ALA A 94 16.61 5.48 -4.22
C ALA A 94 16.62 6.05 -5.67
N GLY A 95 15.94 5.37 -6.60
CA GLY A 95 15.86 5.79 -8.01
C GLY A 95 14.69 6.70 -8.35
N PHE A 96 13.77 6.94 -7.42
CA PHE A 96 12.53 7.66 -7.73
C PHE A 96 12.73 9.17 -7.81
N ASN A 97 12.52 9.73 -9.00
CA ASN A 97 12.46 11.18 -9.21
C ASN A 97 11.11 11.59 -9.83
N PRO A 98 10.30 12.44 -9.16
CA PRO A 98 9.02 12.86 -9.69
C PRO A 98 9.14 13.55 -11.06
N SER A 99 8.35 13.09 -12.02
CA SER A 99 8.22 13.72 -13.34
C SER A 99 7.64 15.14 -13.22
N LYS A 100 7.70 15.94 -14.30
CA LYS A 100 7.13 17.30 -14.31
C LYS A 100 5.66 17.32 -13.87
N SER A 101 4.85 16.33 -14.26
CA SER A 101 3.44 16.26 -13.86
C SER A 101 3.28 15.90 -12.38
N LEU A 102 4.08 14.97 -11.85
CA LEU A 102 4.08 14.63 -10.43
C LEU A 102 4.58 15.78 -9.55
N ARG A 103 5.57 16.56 -10.01
CA ARG A 103 6.00 17.79 -9.33
C ARG A 103 4.88 18.82 -9.23
N ARG A 104 4.05 18.98 -10.28
CA ARG A 104 2.87 19.85 -10.20
C ARG A 104 1.86 19.35 -9.15
N VAL A 105 1.66 18.03 -9.06
CA VAL A 105 0.80 17.44 -8.02
C VAL A 105 1.35 17.72 -6.63
N ALA A 106 2.66 17.56 -6.40
CA ALA A 106 3.28 17.91 -5.13
C ALA A 106 3.07 19.39 -4.79
N ASN A 107 3.35 20.28 -5.73
CA ASN A 107 3.23 21.73 -5.53
C ASN A 107 1.79 22.18 -5.23
N ALA A 108 0.79 21.52 -5.82
CA ALA A 108 -0.62 21.84 -5.60
C ALA A 108 -1.15 21.45 -4.20
N ASN A 109 -0.35 20.76 -3.40
CA ASN A 109 -0.74 20.21 -2.10
C ASN A 109 0.23 20.58 -0.97
N LEU A 110 1.10 21.57 -1.19
CA LEU A 110 2.03 22.08 -0.16
C LEU A 110 1.33 22.73 1.03
N ASP A 111 0.06 23.08 0.87
CA ASP A 111 -0.78 23.66 1.93
C ASP A 111 -1.34 22.61 2.91
N LEU A 112 -1.14 21.31 2.64
CA LEU A 112 -1.67 20.25 3.48
C LEU A 112 -0.77 20.01 4.71
N ASP A 113 -1.37 20.06 5.90
CA ASP A 113 -0.78 19.55 7.14
C ASP A 113 -0.91 18.03 7.16
N VAL A 114 0.19 17.31 7.38
CA VAL A 114 0.21 15.84 7.34
C VAL A 114 0.66 15.29 8.67
N ARG A 115 -0.11 14.35 9.22
CA ARG A 115 0.17 13.73 10.52
C ARG A 115 0.11 12.22 10.42
N ILE A 116 1.12 11.56 10.96
CA ILE A 116 1.16 10.11 11.14
C ILE A 116 0.57 9.80 12.51
N LEU A 117 -0.45 8.94 12.52
CA LEU A 117 -1.21 8.55 13.69
C LEU A 117 -1.15 7.03 13.87
N PRO A 118 -1.39 6.53 15.10
CA PRO A 118 -1.74 5.13 15.31
C PRO A 118 -2.93 4.72 14.45
N PRO A 119 -3.03 3.45 14.04
CA PRO A 119 -4.08 2.96 13.16
C PRO A 119 -5.36 2.75 13.96
N THR A 120 -5.99 3.85 14.38
CA THR A 120 -7.25 3.86 15.13
C THR A 120 -8.37 4.33 14.21
N ALA A 121 -9.49 3.61 14.19
CA ALA A 121 -10.65 3.96 13.40
C ALA A 121 -11.35 5.18 14.01
N ARG A 122 -11.40 6.27 13.25
CA ARG A 122 -12.07 7.52 13.66
C ARG A 122 -13.31 7.74 12.82
N ALA A 123 -14.37 8.27 13.44
CA ALA A 123 -15.62 8.59 12.74
C ALA A 123 -15.38 9.54 11.54
N GLU A 124 -14.59 10.60 11.72
CA GLU A 124 -14.25 11.55 10.63
C GLU A 124 -13.53 10.87 9.46
N HIS A 125 -12.64 9.91 9.75
CA HIS A 125 -11.97 9.14 8.70
C HIS A 125 -12.97 8.23 7.96
N TYR A 126 -13.88 7.59 8.69
CA TYR A 126 -14.95 6.78 8.10
C TYR A 126 -15.92 7.58 7.24
N ASP A 127 -16.29 8.80 7.65
CA ASP A 127 -17.15 9.68 6.86
C ASP A 127 -16.49 10.05 5.53
N LEU A 128 -15.18 10.33 5.53
CA LEU A 128 -14.43 10.55 4.31
C LEU A 128 -14.32 9.28 3.46
N PHE A 129 -14.09 8.14 4.10
CA PHE A 129 -14.05 6.84 3.44
C PHE A 129 -15.37 6.57 2.70
N ARG A 130 -16.52 6.71 3.35
CA ARG A 130 -17.86 6.56 2.74
C ARG A 130 -18.04 7.46 1.52
N ARG A 131 -17.76 8.76 1.66
CA ARG A 131 -17.84 9.72 0.54
C ARG A 131 -16.93 9.32 -0.63
N TYR A 132 -15.71 8.87 -0.34
CA TYR A 132 -14.77 8.38 -1.35
C TYR A 132 -15.31 7.14 -2.08
N GLN A 133 -15.84 6.17 -1.34
CA GLN A 133 -16.41 4.95 -1.88
C GLN A 133 -17.62 5.23 -2.78
N ASP A 134 -18.57 6.04 -2.31
CA ASP A 134 -19.76 6.42 -3.07
C ASP A 134 -19.39 7.21 -4.34
N GLY A 135 -18.36 8.06 -4.28
CA GLY A 135 -17.93 8.89 -5.40
C GLY A 135 -17.05 8.19 -6.45
N ARG A 136 -16.36 7.09 -6.12
CA ARG A 136 -15.36 6.44 -7.00
C ARG A 136 -15.55 4.94 -7.21
N HIS A 137 -16.29 4.27 -6.34
CA HIS A 137 -16.35 2.81 -6.25
C HIS A 137 -17.79 2.30 -6.04
N THR A 138 -18.76 2.83 -6.78
CA THR A 138 -20.15 2.34 -6.74
C THR A 138 -20.22 0.85 -7.05
N GLY A 139 -20.92 0.10 -6.19
CA GLY A 139 -21.18 -1.35 -6.36
C GLY A 139 -19.98 -2.28 -6.11
N GLY A 140 -18.94 -1.83 -5.41
CA GLY A 140 -17.86 -2.72 -4.93
C GLY A 140 -18.03 -3.09 -3.46
N GLU A 141 -17.47 -4.21 -3.02
CA GLU A 141 -17.56 -4.72 -1.62
C GLU A 141 -17.22 -3.64 -0.58
N MET A 142 -16.23 -2.81 -0.87
CA MET A 142 -15.80 -1.75 0.03
C MET A 142 -16.81 -0.59 0.18
N ALA A 143 -17.77 -0.45 -0.74
CA ALA A 143 -18.78 0.60 -0.69
C ALA A 143 -19.94 0.28 0.26
N ASP A 144 -20.13 -1.00 0.57
CA ASP A 144 -21.18 -1.45 1.47
C ASP A 144 -20.67 -1.63 2.91
N MET A 145 -19.37 -1.42 3.15
CA MET A 145 -18.79 -1.60 4.47
C MET A 145 -19.38 -0.63 5.50
N ASP A 146 -19.70 -1.20 6.67
CA ASP A 146 -20.09 -0.45 7.85
C ASP A 146 -18.87 0.04 8.67
N PHE A 147 -19.13 0.76 9.77
CA PHE A 147 -18.05 1.29 10.61
C PHE A 147 -17.27 0.18 11.33
N ALA A 148 -17.90 -0.95 11.67
CA ALA A 148 -17.24 -2.05 12.34
C ALA A 148 -16.28 -2.78 11.38
N GLU A 149 -16.68 -2.98 10.13
CA GLU A 149 -15.82 -3.54 9.07
C GLU A 149 -14.68 -2.59 8.71
N TYR A 150 -14.97 -1.29 8.60
CA TYR A 150 -13.94 -0.26 8.45
C TYR A 150 -12.94 -0.28 9.62
N ARG A 151 -13.43 -0.44 10.85
CA ARG A 151 -12.57 -0.55 12.03
C ARG A 151 -11.66 -1.77 11.93
N THR A 152 -12.19 -2.92 11.53
CA THR A 152 -11.37 -4.12 11.30
C THR A 152 -10.28 -3.86 10.25
N LEU A 153 -10.61 -3.20 9.14
CA LEU A 153 -9.62 -2.84 8.11
C LEU A 153 -8.47 -1.98 8.67
N VAL A 154 -8.79 -1.02 9.54
CA VAL A 154 -7.81 -0.05 10.07
C VAL A 154 -7.02 -0.63 11.24
N GLU A 155 -7.69 -1.22 12.21
CA GLU A 155 -7.11 -1.56 13.52
C GLU A 155 -6.53 -2.98 13.56
N GLU A 156 -7.02 -3.91 12.74
CA GLU A 156 -6.53 -5.29 12.74
C GLU A 156 -5.23 -5.41 11.92
N SER A 157 -4.10 -5.36 12.62
CA SER A 157 -2.79 -5.55 11.99
C SER A 157 -1.81 -6.27 12.90
N PRO A 158 -1.21 -7.40 12.45
CA PRO A 158 -0.10 -8.03 13.14
C PRO A 158 1.25 -7.39 12.77
N VAL A 159 1.27 -6.35 11.94
CA VAL A 159 2.50 -5.62 11.54
C VAL A 159 2.41 -4.17 11.96
N THR A 160 3.55 -3.46 11.94
CA THR A 160 3.56 -2.02 12.21
C THR A 160 2.79 -1.29 11.11
N THR A 161 1.64 -0.72 11.48
CA THR A 161 0.73 -0.04 10.58
C THR A 161 0.43 1.36 11.09
N HIS A 162 0.29 2.30 10.17
CA HIS A 162 0.03 3.71 10.47
C HIS A 162 -1.10 4.26 9.60
N VAL A 163 -1.78 5.27 10.13
CA VAL A 163 -2.67 6.13 9.35
C VAL A 163 -2.00 7.49 9.19
N ALA A 164 -1.78 7.93 7.96
CA ALA A 164 -1.46 9.32 7.68
C ALA A 164 -2.72 10.07 7.29
N GLU A 165 -3.01 11.18 7.96
CA GLU A 165 -4.09 12.10 7.59
C GLU A 165 -3.52 13.38 6.96
N PHE A 166 -4.26 13.93 5.99
CA PHE A 166 -3.90 15.11 5.23
C PHE A 166 -4.99 16.15 5.40
N ARG A 167 -4.67 17.24 6.09
CA ARG A 167 -5.62 18.30 6.46
C ARG A 167 -5.32 19.59 5.71
N GLY A 168 -6.36 20.19 5.13
CA GLY A 168 -6.26 21.49 4.46
C GLY A 168 -6.58 22.66 5.40
N SER A 169 -6.95 23.80 4.79
CA SER A 169 -7.40 24.98 5.51
C SER A 169 -8.54 24.68 6.48
N GLY A 170 -8.52 25.32 7.65
CA GLY A 170 -9.50 25.08 8.71
C GLY A 170 -9.46 23.68 9.32
N ALA A 171 -8.32 22.97 9.20
CA ALA A 171 -8.12 21.61 9.70
C ALA A 171 -9.07 20.56 9.07
N ARG A 172 -9.68 20.85 7.93
CA ARG A 172 -10.56 19.92 7.20
C ARG A 172 -9.77 18.71 6.73
N LEU A 173 -10.22 17.50 7.08
CA LEU A 173 -9.68 16.25 6.56
C LEU A 173 -9.95 16.13 5.05
N MET A 174 -8.90 16.05 4.24
CA MET A 174 -8.98 15.97 2.78
C MET A 174 -8.58 14.59 2.23
N ALA A 175 -7.65 13.91 2.89
CA ALA A 175 -7.24 12.57 2.52
C ALA A 175 -6.71 11.80 3.73
N ALA A 176 -6.70 10.48 3.62
CA ALA A 176 -5.97 9.62 4.52
C ALA A 176 -5.47 8.35 3.80
N CYS A 177 -4.34 7.82 4.28
CA CYS A 177 -3.84 6.52 3.85
C CYS A 177 -3.44 5.65 5.03
N LEU A 178 -3.73 4.36 4.89
CA LEU A 178 -3.23 3.28 5.73
C LEU A 178 -1.99 2.71 5.03
N PHE A 179 -0.87 2.63 5.76
CA PHE A 179 0.35 2.03 5.24
C PHE A 179 1.04 1.17 6.30
N ASP A 180 1.70 0.13 5.82
CA ASP A 180 2.55 -0.72 6.66
C ASP A 180 3.99 -0.24 6.56
N GLU A 181 4.69 -0.31 7.68
CA GLU A 181 6.13 -0.14 7.78
C GLU A 181 6.78 -1.49 8.12
N MET A 182 7.71 -1.90 7.28
CA MET A 182 8.60 -3.05 7.50
C MET A 182 10.03 -2.53 7.60
N ASP A 183 10.98 -3.40 7.94
CA ASP A 183 12.38 -3.00 8.18
C ASP A 183 12.95 -2.26 6.95
N GLU A 184 12.73 -2.81 5.75
CA GLU A 184 13.34 -2.33 4.51
C GLU A 184 12.37 -1.61 3.59
N SER A 185 11.07 -1.65 3.87
CA SER A 185 10.06 -1.19 2.92
C SER A 185 8.86 -0.51 3.58
N LEU A 186 8.09 0.20 2.75
CA LEU A 186 6.74 0.66 3.06
C LEU A 186 5.75 -0.05 2.13
N SER A 187 4.52 -0.26 2.58
CA SER A 187 3.44 -0.80 1.75
C SER A 187 2.20 0.06 1.86
N ALA A 188 1.74 0.61 0.74
CA ALA A 188 0.45 1.29 0.68
C ALA A 188 -0.68 0.25 0.76
N VAL A 189 -1.42 0.25 1.88
CA VAL A 189 -2.50 -0.69 2.16
C VAL A 189 -3.80 -0.17 1.56
N TYR A 190 -4.24 1.01 1.98
CA TYR A 190 -5.47 1.63 1.49
C TYR A 190 -5.37 3.16 1.48
N THR A 191 -6.08 3.80 0.56
CA THR A 191 -6.09 5.27 0.42
C THR A 191 -7.50 5.75 0.10
N PHE A 192 -7.93 6.81 0.76
CA PHE A 192 -9.22 7.47 0.49
C PHE A 192 -9.05 8.98 0.64
N PHE A 193 -9.85 9.74 -0.11
CA PHE A 193 -9.72 11.19 -0.20
C PHE A 193 -11.00 11.84 -0.66
N ASP A 194 -11.10 13.16 -0.48
CA ASP A 194 -12.31 13.89 -0.82
C ASP A 194 -12.50 13.91 -2.35
N PRO A 195 -13.58 13.30 -2.88
CA PRO A 195 -13.80 13.24 -4.32
C PRO A 195 -14.05 14.63 -4.93
N SER A 196 -14.47 15.64 -4.15
CA SER A 196 -14.63 17.01 -4.64
C SER A 196 -13.31 17.67 -5.03
N GLU A 197 -12.19 17.15 -4.50
CA GLU A 197 -10.84 17.69 -4.69
C GLU A 197 -10.08 17.01 -5.84
N ALA A 198 -10.81 16.50 -6.85
CA ALA A 198 -10.22 15.73 -7.95
C ALA A 198 -9.06 16.45 -8.67
N LYS A 199 -9.12 17.79 -8.78
CA LYS A 199 -8.08 18.63 -9.39
C LYS A 199 -6.72 18.55 -8.67
N ARG A 200 -6.72 18.29 -7.36
CA ARG A 200 -5.51 18.17 -6.54
C ARG A 200 -4.76 16.86 -6.74
N SER A 201 -5.40 15.84 -7.32
CA SER A 201 -4.82 14.50 -7.49
C SER A 201 -4.32 13.88 -6.17
N LEU A 202 -5.10 14.00 -5.09
CA LEU A 202 -4.73 13.59 -3.73
C LEU A 202 -4.21 12.14 -3.64
N GLY A 203 -4.82 11.20 -4.38
CA GLY A 203 -4.31 9.82 -4.44
C GLY A 203 -2.87 9.71 -4.97
N SER A 204 -2.50 10.50 -5.99
CA SER A 204 -1.11 10.55 -6.46
C SER A 204 -0.20 11.29 -5.48
N TYR A 205 -0.71 12.33 -4.82
CA TYR A 205 0.04 13.07 -3.79
C TYR A 205 0.42 12.16 -2.62
N MET A 206 -0.50 11.33 -2.12
CA MET A 206 -0.20 10.40 -1.02
C MET A 206 0.90 9.39 -1.36
N ILE A 207 1.02 8.96 -2.63
CA ILE A 207 2.13 8.09 -3.06
C ILE A 207 3.45 8.86 -3.10
N LEU A 208 3.44 10.12 -3.55
CA LEU A 208 4.63 10.99 -3.49
C LEU A 208 5.09 11.21 -2.06
N TRP A 209 4.13 11.44 -1.15
CA TRP A 209 4.40 11.60 0.27
C TRP A 209 4.98 10.32 0.87
N LEU A 210 4.37 9.15 0.63
CA LEU A 210 4.90 7.86 1.09
C LEU A 210 6.32 7.58 0.55
N ALA A 211 6.60 7.91 -0.72
CA ALA A 211 7.93 7.74 -1.27
C ALA A 211 8.96 8.67 -0.61
N ALA A 212 8.55 9.88 -0.20
CA ALA A 212 9.39 10.80 0.56
C ALA A 212 9.63 10.28 1.99
N GLN A 213 8.59 9.79 2.68
CA GLN A 213 8.72 9.17 4.00
C GLN A 213 9.65 7.96 3.98
N GLY A 214 9.48 7.08 2.99
CA GLY A 214 10.36 5.93 2.83
C GLY A 214 11.81 6.35 2.59
N ARG A 215 12.06 7.43 1.83
CA ARG A 215 13.42 7.97 1.65
C ARG A 215 14.02 8.47 2.96
N GLU A 216 13.24 9.20 3.73
CA GLU A 216 13.68 9.74 5.03
C GLU A 216 13.97 8.64 6.05
N ALA A 217 13.16 7.59 6.05
CA ALA A 217 13.34 6.40 6.89
C ALA A 217 14.34 5.38 6.32
N GLY A 218 15.07 5.70 5.24
CA GLY A 218 16.09 4.80 4.65
C GLY A 218 15.54 3.53 4.00
N LYS A 219 14.24 3.49 3.67
CA LYS A 219 13.58 2.35 3.06
C LYS A 219 14.01 2.18 1.60
N SER A 220 14.14 0.91 1.20
CA SER A 220 14.52 0.49 -0.15
C SER A 220 13.37 0.64 -1.13
N ASP A 221 12.18 0.19 -0.73
CA ASP A 221 11.03 0.01 -1.62
C ASP A 221 9.73 0.57 -1.02
N LEU A 222 8.88 1.12 -1.91
CA LEU A 222 7.47 1.39 -1.62
C LEU A 222 6.59 0.44 -2.46
N TYR A 223 5.92 -0.51 -1.80
CA TYR A 223 4.99 -1.42 -2.45
C TYR A 223 3.65 -0.74 -2.72
N LEU A 224 3.26 -0.72 -4.00
CA LEU A 224 1.96 -0.22 -4.47
C LEU A 224 1.02 -1.38 -4.84
N GLY A 225 1.48 -2.61 -4.58
CA GLY A 225 1.01 -3.94 -4.94
C GLY A 225 0.33 -4.07 -6.30
N TYR A 226 -0.82 -4.74 -6.46
CA TYR A 226 -1.21 -5.19 -7.81
C TYR A 226 -1.54 -4.07 -8.81
N TRP A 227 -0.93 -4.15 -9.98
CA TRP A 227 -1.30 -3.45 -11.21
C TRP A 227 -1.97 -4.46 -12.16
N ILE A 228 -3.05 -4.03 -12.82
CA ILE A 228 -3.77 -4.82 -13.81
C ILE A 228 -3.85 -3.96 -15.08
N GLU A 229 -3.24 -4.42 -16.16
CA GLU A 229 -3.11 -3.66 -17.42
C GLU A 229 -4.46 -3.16 -17.94
N LYS A 230 -5.46 -4.03 -17.95
CA LYS A 230 -6.81 -3.74 -18.46
C LYS A 230 -7.72 -3.06 -17.43
N CYS A 231 -7.18 -2.54 -16.33
CA CYS A 231 -7.96 -1.87 -15.28
C CYS A 231 -7.62 -0.37 -15.21
N ALA A 232 -8.54 0.48 -15.69
CA ALA A 232 -8.36 1.93 -15.66
C ALA A 232 -8.09 2.49 -14.25
N LYS A 233 -8.70 1.89 -13.21
CA LYS A 233 -8.49 2.25 -11.80
C LYS A 233 -7.03 2.06 -11.36
N MET A 234 -6.24 1.25 -12.07
CA MET A 234 -4.84 0.95 -11.75
C MET A 234 -3.84 1.65 -12.68
N ALA A 235 -4.30 2.32 -13.74
CA ALA A 235 -3.45 2.96 -14.74
C ALA A 235 -2.53 4.04 -14.15
N TYR A 236 -2.89 4.66 -13.02
CA TYR A 236 -2.11 5.73 -12.42
C TYR A 236 -0.72 5.28 -11.92
N LYS A 237 -0.53 4.00 -11.58
CA LYS A 237 0.72 3.51 -10.96
C LYS A 237 1.92 3.61 -11.90
N THR A 238 1.70 3.47 -13.20
CA THR A 238 2.76 3.53 -14.23
C THR A 238 3.40 4.91 -14.37
N ARG A 239 2.79 5.94 -13.76
CA ARG A 239 3.33 7.31 -13.71
C ARG A 239 4.51 7.46 -12.76
N PHE A 240 4.67 6.54 -11.81
CA PHE A 240 5.70 6.59 -10.77
C PHE A 240 6.95 5.83 -11.23
N ARG A 241 7.83 6.47 -12.00
CA ARG A 241 9.04 5.85 -12.56
C ARG A 241 10.26 6.04 -11.65
N PRO A 242 11.09 5.01 -11.41
CA PRO A 242 11.14 3.72 -12.11
C PRO A 242 10.28 2.64 -11.43
N LEU A 243 9.01 2.47 -11.84
CA LEU A 243 8.15 1.42 -11.29
C LEU A 243 8.74 0.05 -11.67
N GLU A 244 8.78 -0.86 -10.72
CA GLU A 244 9.14 -2.25 -10.98
C GLU A 244 7.92 -3.15 -10.85
N MET A 245 7.88 -4.18 -11.68
CA MET A 245 6.90 -5.25 -11.63
C MET A 245 7.58 -6.58 -11.34
N LEU A 246 6.91 -7.44 -10.58
CA LEU A 246 7.38 -8.80 -10.34
C LEU A 246 7.01 -9.68 -11.54
N ASP A 247 8.02 -10.08 -12.31
CA ASP A 247 7.89 -11.00 -13.44
C ASP A 247 8.74 -12.25 -13.19
N ARG A 248 8.09 -13.42 -13.20
CA ARG A 248 8.75 -14.74 -12.99
C ARG A 248 9.68 -14.80 -11.76
N GLY A 249 9.32 -14.11 -10.69
CA GLY A 249 10.08 -14.10 -9.43
C GLY A 249 11.17 -13.02 -9.37
N GLU A 250 11.36 -12.24 -10.43
CA GLU A 250 12.33 -11.16 -10.48
C GLU A 250 11.63 -9.81 -10.61
N TRP A 251 12.12 -8.82 -9.86
CA TRP A 251 11.66 -7.45 -10.00
C TRP A 251 12.32 -6.80 -11.22
N ARG A 252 11.50 -6.32 -12.16
CA ARG A 252 11.95 -5.72 -13.42
C ARG A 252 11.30 -4.36 -13.63
N ARG A 253 12.06 -3.40 -14.15
CA ARG A 253 11.51 -2.07 -14.48
C ARG A 253 10.39 -2.21 -15.52
N MET A 254 9.31 -1.50 -15.27
CA MET A 254 8.19 -1.35 -16.18
C MET A 254 8.54 -0.32 -17.25
N LEU A 255 8.48 -0.73 -18.52
CA LEU A 255 8.83 0.11 -19.68
C LEU A 255 7.84 1.28 -19.87
#